data_AF-A0A1F6ZCB6-F1
#
_entry.id   AF-A0A1F6ZCB6-F1
#
_cell.length_a   1.000
_cell.length_b   1.000
_cell.length_c   1.000
_cell.angle_alpha   90.00
_cell.angle_beta   90.00
_cell.angle_gamma   90.00
#
_symmetry.space_group_name_H-M   'P 1'
#
loop_
_entity.id
_entity.type
_entity.pdbx_description
1 polymer ?
#
loop_
_entity_poly.entity_id
_entity_poly.type
_entity_poly.pdbx_seq_one_letter_code
_entity_poly.pdbx_strand_id
1 'polypeptide(L)'
;MKYTWFQSSDNLVKSYLDVISGEIKRNCPGLKAIILAGGYGRGEGAVEFAKKKPRLLNDLDIYLVTKKQMKDSFLEKLGQRCSKLIGKGGLEYPENYRAKFDFDTFFNVDLRCITFGKLKHLPPTVRYYEMKNGTTLLYGEDVRKIIPSMKTEDIPFSEGLRFLSNRMMNMFLSMKEEYLKKKPSKDETGIINYYICKAYIACCDALLLSIGKFAPTYRGRAKIFSDIYKEAFPDMHKKFPELAEKVNYAINYKLNPDIKKMDYKKEWFEAREMITEVFRYIIMKKLNKKNSSWHEINTLLVRNFDKEYFKDYSSFLLKPLYLNLKIFRIFLSRLIAFALSGLYFLRLKEEVGKFYFKAFSFKDPGLKIMSITPLILLSLGKNGEFRQEYLPIIKKILEEVYPARKISSWREMKENYLDAYKLYYLRRFV
;
A
#
# COMPACT_ATOMS: atom_id res chain seq x y z
N MET A 1 -0.32 -21.38 -17.78
CA MET A 1 -0.86 -20.54 -16.69
C MET A 1 -0.78 -19.09 -17.15
N LYS A 2 -1.77 -18.27 -16.79
CA LYS A 2 -1.84 -16.85 -17.16
C LYS A 2 -1.36 -15.98 -16.00
N TYR A 3 -0.30 -15.22 -16.21
CA TYR A 3 0.34 -14.31 -15.25
C TYR A 3 0.20 -12.85 -15.67
N THR A 4 0.04 -12.59 -16.96
CA THR A 4 -0.09 -11.28 -17.56
C THR A 4 -1.32 -11.20 -18.45
N TRP A 5 -1.61 -10.01 -18.97
CA TRP A 5 -2.67 -9.86 -19.95
C TRP A 5 -2.30 -10.47 -21.31
N PHE A 6 -1.07 -10.23 -21.75
CA PHE A 6 -0.56 -10.68 -23.04
C PHE A 6 0.18 -12.00 -22.94
N GLN A 7 -0.20 -12.96 -23.78
CA GLN A 7 0.40 -14.30 -23.83
C GLN A 7 1.92 -14.28 -24.07
N SER A 8 2.42 -13.31 -24.83
CA SER A 8 3.85 -13.15 -25.09
C SER A 8 4.67 -12.86 -23.82
N SER A 9 4.08 -12.24 -22.80
CA SER A 9 4.74 -11.97 -21.52
C SER A 9 4.67 -13.16 -20.56
N ASP A 10 3.69 -14.05 -20.71
CA ASP A 10 3.49 -15.17 -19.80
C ASP A 10 4.68 -16.13 -19.78
N ASN A 11 5.29 -16.38 -20.95
CA ASN A 11 6.45 -17.28 -21.06
C ASN A 11 7.66 -16.76 -20.29
N LEU A 12 7.90 -15.44 -20.35
CA LEU A 12 8.96 -14.80 -19.57
C LEU A 12 8.69 -14.89 -18.07
N VAL A 13 7.47 -14.54 -17.64
CA VAL A 13 7.13 -14.59 -16.22
C VAL A 13 7.22 -16.02 -15.71
N LYS A 14 6.76 -17.01 -16.49
CA LYS A 14 6.88 -18.43 -16.17
C LYS A 14 8.33 -18.84 -15.97
N SER A 15 9.26 -18.47 -16.86
CA SER A 15 10.66 -18.87 -16.73
C SER A 15 11.30 -18.33 -15.44
N TYR A 16 10.97 -17.10 -15.04
CA TYR A 16 11.40 -16.55 -13.76
C TYR A 16 10.78 -17.29 -12.58
N LEU A 17 9.47 -17.57 -12.61
CA LEU A 17 8.78 -18.28 -11.56
C LEU A 17 9.27 -19.72 -11.37
N ASP A 18 9.68 -20.39 -12.46
CA ASP A 18 10.24 -21.74 -12.41
C ASP A 18 11.60 -21.74 -11.67
N VAL A 19 12.47 -20.76 -11.96
CA VAL A 19 13.75 -20.56 -11.25
C VAL A 19 13.52 -20.24 -9.77
N ILE A 20 12.62 -19.29 -9.48
CA ILE A 20 12.30 -18.87 -8.10
C ILE A 20 11.71 -20.04 -7.30
N SER A 21 10.75 -20.76 -7.86
CA SER A 21 10.11 -21.91 -7.20
C SER A 21 11.11 -23.03 -6.95
N GLY A 22 12.03 -23.28 -7.89
CA GLY A 22 13.14 -24.21 -7.70
C GLY A 22 14.02 -23.84 -6.51
N GLU A 23 14.40 -22.57 -6.40
CA GLU A 23 15.23 -22.06 -5.31
C GLU A 23 14.51 -22.13 -3.95
N ILE A 24 13.23 -21.74 -3.89
CA ILE A 24 12.43 -21.83 -2.68
C ILE A 24 12.35 -23.27 -2.18
N LYS A 25 12.04 -24.23 -3.08
CA LYS A 25 11.92 -25.64 -2.70
C LYS A 25 13.20 -26.22 -2.12
N ARG A 26 14.37 -25.83 -2.65
CA ARG A 26 15.68 -26.26 -2.13
C ARG A 26 15.96 -25.76 -0.72
N ASN A 27 15.49 -24.56 -0.38
CA ASN A 27 15.85 -23.90 0.88
C ASN A 27 14.73 -23.93 1.94
N CYS A 28 13.51 -24.38 1.58
CA CYS A 28 12.35 -24.39 2.47
C CYS A 28 11.80 -25.81 2.64
N PRO A 29 12.43 -26.68 3.45
CA PRO A 29 11.93 -28.03 3.68
C PRO A 29 10.57 -28.00 4.40
N GLY A 30 9.67 -28.91 4.03
CA GLY A 30 8.33 -28.99 4.63
C GLY A 30 7.33 -27.95 4.09
N LEU A 31 7.60 -27.39 2.92
CA LEU A 31 6.70 -26.52 2.18
C LEU A 31 5.43 -27.27 1.76
N LYS A 32 4.26 -26.68 2.06
CA LYS A 32 2.94 -27.20 1.69
C LYS A 32 2.41 -26.58 0.40
N ALA A 33 2.68 -25.29 0.18
CA ALA A 33 2.29 -24.60 -1.04
C ALA A 33 3.18 -23.39 -1.32
N ILE A 34 3.31 -23.04 -2.60
CA ILE A 34 3.80 -21.75 -3.08
C ILE A 34 2.65 -21.07 -3.83
N ILE A 35 2.25 -19.88 -3.36
CA ILE A 35 1.15 -19.12 -3.94
C ILE A 35 1.69 -17.79 -4.45
N LEU A 36 1.52 -17.53 -5.74
CA LEU A 36 1.79 -16.25 -6.36
C LEU A 36 0.59 -15.32 -6.16
N ALA A 37 0.83 -14.21 -5.48
CA ALA A 37 -0.12 -13.14 -5.26
C ALA A 37 0.18 -11.91 -6.14
N GLY A 38 -0.42 -10.78 -5.79
CA GLY A 38 -0.18 -9.54 -6.52
C GLY A 38 -0.75 -9.56 -7.94
N GLY A 39 -0.25 -8.65 -8.79
CA GLY A 39 -0.72 -8.53 -10.18
C GLY A 39 -0.53 -9.83 -10.97
N TYR A 40 0.65 -10.45 -10.84
CA TYR A 40 0.97 -11.69 -11.57
C TYR A 40 0.14 -12.88 -11.12
N GLY A 41 -0.17 -12.98 -9.81
CA GLY A 41 -1.06 -14.02 -9.29
C GLY A 41 -2.48 -13.98 -9.86
N ARG A 42 -2.94 -12.79 -10.26
CA ARG A 42 -4.27 -12.54 -10.86
C ARG A 42 -4.31 -12.68 -12.39
N GLY A 43 -3.18 -12.91 -13.05
CA GLY A 43 -3.11 -12.78 -14.51
C GLY A 43 -3.15 -11.33 -15.00
N GLU A 44 -2.83 -10.37 -14.12
CA GLU A 44 -2.86 -8.91 -14.36
C GLU A 44 -1.48 -8.29 -14.10
N GLY A 45 -0.42 -9.07 -14.28
CA GLY A 45 0.98 -8.64 -14.18
C GLY A 45 1.36 -7.61 -15.24
N ALA A 46 2.15 -6.62 -14.84
CA ALA A 46 2.57 -5.50 -15.69
C ALA A 46 3.94 -5.79 -16.31
N VAL A 47 3.99 -5.91 -17.64
CA VAL A 47 5.24 -6.11 -18.39
C VAL A 47 5.36 -5.06 -19.47
N GLU A 48 6.41 -4.24 -19.40
CA GLU A 48 6.74 -3.28 -20.45
C GLU A 48 7.61 -3.96 -21.50
N PHE A 49 7.15 -3.96 -22.75
CA PHE A 49 7.99 -4.33 -23.89
C PHE A 49 8.72 -3.08 -24.40
N ALA A 50 9.80 -2.72 -23.73
CA ALA A 50 10.75 -1.76 -24.32
C ALA A 50 11.48 -2.45 -25.49
N LYS A 51 11.73 -1.72 -26.59
CA LYS A 51 12.33 -2.17 -27.87
C LYS A 51 13.55 -3.11 -27.83
N LYS A 52 14.15 -3.38 -26.66
CA LYS A 52 15.32 -4.24 -26.52
C LYS A 52 15.14 -5.43 -25.55
N LYS A 53 14.23 -5.40 -24.56
CA LYS A 53 13.97 -6.50 -23.60
C LYS A 53 12.65 -6.26 -22.84
N PRO A 54 11.84 -7.30 -22.58
CA PRO A 54 10.67 -7.18 -21.70
C PRO A 54 11.09 -6.92 -20.25
N ARG A 55 10.36 -6.04 -19.57
CA ARG A 55 10.66 -5.57 -18.21
C ARG A 55 9.45 -5.69 -17.32
N LEU A 56 9.62 -6.33 -16.17
CA LEU A 56 8.60 -6.40 -15.12
C LEU A 56 8.53 -5.06 -14.39
N LEU A 57 7.34 -4.48 -14.24
CA LEU A 57 7.16 -3.19 -13.55
C LEU A 57 6.72 -3.31 -12.09
N ASN A 58 6.31 -4.52 -11.68
CA ASN A 58 5.88 -4.81 -10.31
C ASN A 58 6.72 -5.94 -9.76
N ASP A 59 6.93 -5.94 -8.45
CA ASP A 59 7.50 -7.03 -7.69
C ASP A 59 6.67 -8.32 -7.79
N LEU A 60 7.30 -9.44 -7.40
CA LEU A 60 6.63 -10.73 -7.27
C LEU A 60 6.29 -11.00 -5.80
N ASP A 61 5.02 -10.87 -5.45
CA ASP A 61 4.49 -11.21 -4.12
C ASP A 61 4.25 -12.72 -4.02
N ILE A 62 5.01 -13.44 -3.20
CA ILE A 62 4.91 -14.90 -3.05
C ILE A 62 4.65 -15.29 -1.59
N TYR A 63 3.61 -16.10 -1.38
CA TYR A 63 3.30 -16.72 -0.10
C TYR A 63 3.81 -18.16 -0.05
N LEU A 64 4.59 -18.46 0.98
CA LEU A 64 5.05 -19.78 1.36
C LEU A 64 4.17 -20.30 2.49
N VAL A 65 3.53 -21.44 2.25
CA VAL A 65 2.74 -22.10 3.30
C VAL A 65 3.55 -23.24 3.90
N THR A 66 3.81 -23.17 5.19
CA THR A 66 4.69 -24.11 5.91
C THR A 66 4.05 -24.58 7.21
N LYS A 67 4.61 -25.61 7.85
CA LYS A 67 4.16 -26.02 9.20
C LYS A 67 4.57 -25.00 10.29
N LYS A 68 5.79 -24.48 10.20
CA LYS A 68 6.39 -23.56 11.19
C LYS A 68 6.69 -22.21 10.57
N GLN A 69 6.59 -21.14 11.37
CA GLN A 69 6.91 -19.78 10.94
C GLN A 69 8.39 -19.70 10.57
N MET A 70 8.68 -19.14 9.39
CA MET A 70 10.05 -18.83 8.99
C MET A 70 10.42 -17.42 9.48
N LYS A 71 11.69 -17.21 9.83
CA LYS A 71 12.20 -15.89 10.22
C LYS A 71 12.13 -14.93 9.04
N ASP A 72 11.68 -13.70 9.26
CA ASP A 72 11.58 -12.69 8.20
C ASP A 72 12.94 -12.40 7.55
N SER A 73 14.01 -12.30 8.34
CA SER A 73 15.38 -12.11 7.82
C SER A 73 15.88 -13.25 6.92
N PHE A 74 15.36 -14.47 7.09
CA PHE A 74 15.63 -15.57 6.17
C PHE A 74 14.87 -15.39 4.87
N LEU A 75 13.57 -15.04 4.95
CA LEU A 75 12.73 -14.81 3.78
C LEU A 75 13.24 -13.65 2.92
N GLU A 76 13.68 -12.56 3.54
CA GLU A 76 14.28 -11.40 2.86
C GLU A 76 15.55 -11.79 2.10
N LYS A 77 16.48 -12.51 2.75
CA LYS A 77 17.71 -13.00 2.09
C LYS A 77 17.40 -13.96 0.94
N LEU A 78 16.43 -14.84 1.12
CA LEU A 78 15.99 -15.76 0.07
C LEU A 78 15.34 -15.02 -1.10
N GLY A 79 14.48 -14.04 -0.83
CA GLY A 79 13.86 -13.17 -1.85
C GLY A 79 14.88 -12.38 -2.65
N GLN A 80 15.90 -11.81 -1.98
CA GLN A 80 17.03 -11.14 -2.64
C GLN A 80 17.81 -12.12 -3.54
N ARG A 81 18.08 -13.34 -3.05
CA ARG A 81 18.74 -14.38 -3.85
C ARG A 81 17.91 -14.76 -5.07
N CYS A 82 16.60 -14.99 -4.89
CA CYS A 82 15.66 -15.26 -5.98
C CYS A 82 15.64 -14.13 -7.02
N SER A 83 15.67 -12.88 -6.58
CA SER A 83 15.73 -11.70 -7.46
C SER A 83 17.02 -11.71 -8.30
N LYS A 84 18.18 -11.97 -7.67
CA LYS A 84 19.47 -12.06 -8.36
C LYS A 84 19.52 -13.20 -9.39
N LEU A 85 18.93 -14.36 -9.07
CA LEU A 85 18.89 -15.52 -9.98
C LEU A 85 18.13 -15.23 -11.29
N ILE A 86 17.20 -14.28 -11.29
CA ILE A 86 16.48 -13.86 -12.50
C ILE A 86 17.07 -12.56 -13.11
N GLY A 87 18.25 -12.13 -12.66
CA GLY A 87 18.95 -10.96 -13.16
C GLY A 87 18.40 -9.62 -12.65
N LYS A 88 17.85 -9.58 -11.43
CA LYS A 88 17.31 -8.37 -10.77
C LYS A 88 18.07 -8.02 -9.48
N GLY A 89 17.93 -6.79 -9.01
CA GLY A 89 18.68 -6.25 -7.87
C GLY A 89 18.22 -6.74 -6.50
N GLY A 90 16.91 -6.94 -6.31
CA GLY A 90 16.34 -7.38 -5.03
C GLY A 90 16.24 -6.27 -3.97
N LEU A 91 16.25 -5.00 -4.36
CA LEU A 91 16.07 -3.88 -3.43
C LEU A 91 14.63 -3.39 -3.45
N GLU A 92 14.14 -2.93 -2.31
CA GLU A 92 12.85 -2.24 -2.23
C GLU A 92 13.06 -0.73 -2.32
N TYR A 93 12.39 -0.06 -3.27
CA TYR A 93 12.55 1.38 -3.45
C TYR A 93 12.19 2.22 -2.22
N PRO A 94 11.07 1.98 -1.52
CA PRO A 94 10.74 2.74 -0.31
C PRO A 94 11.80 2.64 0.80
N GLU A 95 12.54 1.54 0.88
CA GLU A 95 13.60 1.38 1.88
C GLU A 95 14.91 2.08 1.50
N ASN A 96 15.09 2.35 0.21
CA ASN A 96 16.31 2.84 -0.43
C ASN A 96 16.05 4.14 -1.22
N TYR A 97 15.05 4.92 -0.82
CA TYR A 97 14.48 6.01 -1.62
C TYR A 97 15.46 7.16 -1.97
N ARG A 98 16.58 7.22 -1.27
CA ARG A 98 17.66 8.20 -1.50
C ARG A 98 18.47 7.86 -2.76
N ALA A 99 18.46 6.60 -3.19
CA ALA A 99 19.10 6.17 -4.43
C ALA A 99 18.27 6.58 -5.65
N LYS A 100 18.96 6.73 -6.78
CA LYS A 100 18.31 6.99 -8.07
C LYS A 100 17.52 5.74 -8.49
N PHE A 101 16.24 5.91 -8.83
CA PHE A 101 15.38 4.79 -9.19
C PHE A 101 15.78 4.16 -10.53
N ASP A 102 15.85 2.83 -10.52
CA ASP A 102 16.11 1.95 -11.66
C ASP A 102 15.24 0.69 -11.49
N PHE A 103 14.46 0.33 -12.51
CA PHE A 103 13.46 -0.75 -12.37
C PHE A 103 14.09 -2.12 -12.09
N ASP A 104 15.26 -2.40 -12.65
CA ASP A 104 15.90 -3.71 -12.48
C ASP A 104 16.54 -3.82 -11.10
N THR A 105 17.11 -2.73 -10.60
CA THR A 105 17.70 -2.62 -9.26
C THR A 105 16.63 -2.73 -8.17
N PHE A 106 15.50 -2.04 -8.32
CA PHE A 106 14.43 -1.99 -7.33
C PHE A 106 13.31 -3.00 -7.54
N PHE A 107 13.57 -4.04 -8.34
CA PHE A 107 12.67 -5.18 -8.43
C PHE A 107 12.99 -6.18 -7.32
N ASN A 108 11.97 -6.59 -6.58
CA ASN A 108 12.09 -7.56 -5.49
C ASN A 108 11.16 -8.78 -5.68
N VAL A 109 11.61 -9.93 -5.18
CA VAL A 109 10.78 -11.11 -4.92
C VAL A 109 10.42 -11.09 -3.43
N ASP A 110 9.25 -10.56 -3.09
CA ASP A 110 8.76 -10.48 -1.69
C ASP A 110 8.22 -11.85 -1.26
N LEU A 111 8.91 -12.48 -0.31
CA LEU A 111 8.53 -13.76 0.26
C LEU A 111 7.84 -13.56 1.62
N ARG A 112 6.68 -14.20 1.77
CA ARG A 112 5.91 -14.17 3.02
C ARG A 112 5.60 -15.58 3.49
N CYS A 113 5.85 -15.88 4.76
CA CYS A 113 5.48 -17.17 5.34
C CYS A 113 4.13 -17.05 6.07
N ILE A 114 3.21 -17.96 5.75
CA ILE A 114 1.98 -18.21 6.52
C ILE A 114 2.02 -19.66 6.98
N THR A 115 1.85 -19.89 8.28
CA THR A 115 1.76 -21.27 8.77
C THR A 115 0.42 -21.89 8.40
N PHE A 116 0.41 -23.20 8.13
CA PHE A 116 -0.78 -23.94 7.75
C PHE A 116 -1.92 -23.78 8.78
N GLY A 117 -1.59 -23.79 10.08
CA GLY A 117 -2.57 -23.56 11.15
C GLY A 117 -3.18 -22.15 11.13
N LYS A 118 -2.39 -21.12 10.77
CA LYS A 118 -2.88 -19.73 10.71
C LYS A 118 -3.89 -19.50 9.58
N LEU A 119 -3.90 -20.33 8.53
CA LEU A 119 -4.81 -20.17 7.38
C LEU A 119 -6.29 -20.08 7.79
N LYS A 120 -6.71 -20.89 8.78
CA LYS A 120 -8.09 -20.94 9.28
C LYS A 120 -8.51 -19.70 10.07
N HIS A 121 -7.56 -18.86 10.45
CA HIS A 121 -7.77 -17.71 11.34
C HIS A 121 -7.34 -16.39 10.69
N LEU A 122 -7.15 -16.37 9.37
CA LEU A 122 -6.77 -15.16 8.67
C LEU A 122 -7.88 -14.10 8.75
N PRO A 123 -7.55 -12.84 9.10
CA PRO A 123 -8.52 -11.76 9.16
C PRO A 123 -9.05 -11.38 7.76
N PRO A 124 -10.22 -10.73 7.66
CA PRO A 124 -10.82 -10.32 6.38
C PRO A 124 -10.12 -9.11 5.76
N THR A 125 -8.81 -9.14 5.57
CA THR A 125 -8.08 -8.04 4.91
C THR A 125 -8.19 -8.17 3.39
N VAL A 126 -7.99 -7.06 2.66
CA VAL A 126 -7.95 -7.10 1.18
C VAL A 126 -6.94 -8.13 0.69
N ARG A 127 -5.78 -8.21 1.35
CA ARG A 127 -4.71 -9.18 1.05
C ARG A 127 -5.23 -10.61 1.07
N TYR A 128 -5.94 -11.02 2.12
CA TYR A 128 -6.38 -12.41 2.27
C TYR A 128 -7.65 -12.71 1.46
N TYR A 129 -8.51 -11.71 1.27
CA TYR A 129 -9.62 -11.79 0.31
C TYR A 129 -9.10 -12.02 -1.12
N GLU A 130 -8.12 -11.25 -1.58
CA GLU A 130 -7.46 -11.49 -2.87
C GLU A 130 -6.69 -12.82 -2.90
N MET A 131 -6.00 -13.18 -1.81
CA MET A 131 -5.27 -14.44 -1.71
C MET A 131 -6.17 -15.65 -1.98
N LYS A 132 -7.37 -15.65 -1.39
CA LYS A 132 -8.35 -16.70 -1.57
C LYS A 132 -8.95 -16.72 -2.98
N ASN A 133 -9.25 -15.56 -3.55
CA ASN A 133 -10.13 -15.44 -4.72
C ASN A 133 -9.43 -15.13 -6.06
N GLY A 134 -8.13 -14.81 -6.07
CA GLY A 134 -7.48 -14.29 -7.29
C GLY A 134 -5.98 -14.57 -7.39
N THR A 135 -5.46 -15.62 -6.76
CA THR A 135 -4.03 -15.97 -6.83
C THR A 135 -3.75 -17.18 -7.70
N THR A 136 -2.48 -17.44 -7.98
CA THR A 136 -2.04 -18.61 -8.73
C THR A 136 -1.24 -19.54 -7.84
N LEU A 137 -1.59 -20.83 -7.83
CA LEU A 137 -0.83 -21.87 -7.15
C LEU A 137 0.35 -22.28 -8.04
N LEU A 138 1.58 -22.12 -7.54
CA LEU A 138 2.80 -22.49 -8.27
C LEU A 138 3.29 -23.90 -7.90
N TYR A 139 3.04 -24.34 -6.67
CA TYR A 139 3.49 -25.65 -6.17
C TYR A 139 2.64 -26.10 -4.98
N GLY A 140 2.48 -27.42 -4.82
CA GLY A 140 1.90 -28.05 -3.64
C GLY A 140 0.38 -28.18 -3.69
N GLU A 141 -0.24 -28.29 -2.51
CA GLU A 141 -1.68 -28.46 -2.35
C GLU A 141 -2.40 -27.10 -2.45
N ASP A 142 -3.62 -27.08 -2.98
CA ASP A 142 -4.45 -25.87 -2.98
C ASP A 142 -5.05 -25.58 -1.59
N VAL A 143 -4.26 -24.90 -0.76
CA VAL A 143 -4.63 -24.53 0.60
C VAL A 143 -5.56 -23.31 0.69
N ARG A 144 -5.90 -22.66 -0.42
CA ARG A 144 -6.77 -21.46 -0.42
C ARG A 144 -8.20 -21.78 0.03
N LYS A 145 -8.63 -23.03 -0.17
CA LYS A 145 -9.93 -23.55 0.31
C LYS A 145 -10.05 -23.54 1.84
N ILE A 146 -8.93 -23.52 2.56
CA ILE A 146 -8.86 -23.51 4.03
C ILE A 146 -9.04 -22.10 4.58
N ILE A 147 -8.73 -21.06 3.80
CA ILE A 147 -8.94 -19.67 4.20
C ILE A 147 -10.44 -19.45 4.43
N PRO A 148 -10.87 -18.76 5.51
CA PRO A 148 -12.28 -18.49 5.77
C PRO A 148 -13.00 -17.84 4.58
N SER A 149 -14.31 -18.09 4.45
CA SER A 149 -15.12 -17.30 3.52
C SER A 149 -15.17 -15.85 4.02
N MET A 150 -14.98 -14.90 3.11
CA MET A 150 -14.92 -13.47 3.43
C MET A 150 -15.84 -12.76 2.45
N LYS A 151 -16.84 -12.04 2.97
CA LYS A 151 -17.62 -11.12 2.16
C LYS A 151 -16.87 -9.79 2.05
N THR A 152 -17.21 -9.00 1.04
CA THR A 152 -16.51 -7.71 0.82
C THR A 152 -16.81 -6.71 1.92
N GLU A 153 -17.98 -6.82 2.54
CA GLU A 153 -18.49 -6.06 3.68
C GLU A 153 -17.77 -6.43 4.98
N ASP A 154 -17.12 -7.60 5.03
CA ASP A 154 -16.30 -7.99 6.18
C ASP A 154 -14.93 -7.29 6.17
N ILE A 155 -14.53 -6.70 5.03
CA ILE A 155 -13.23 -6.05 4.90
C ILE A 155 -13.23 -4.75 5.72
N PRO A 156 -12.27 -4.57 6.65
CA PRO A 156 -12.19 -3.36 7.46
C PRO A 156 -12.13 -2.10 6.61
N PHE A 157 -12.94 -1.10 6.96
CA PHE A 157 -12.95 0.19 6.26
C PHE A 157 -11.56 0.85 6.23
N SER A 158 -10.79 0.67 7.30
CA SER A 158 -9.40 1.13 7.43
C SER A 158 -8.47 0.66 6.31
N GLU A 159 -8.79 -0.45 5.62
CA GLU A 159 -8.01 -0.92 4.47
C GLU A 159 -8.03 0.09 3.32
N GLY A 160 -9.16 0.76 3.08
CA GLY A 160 -9.27 1.83 2.09
C GLY A 160 -8.40 3.04 2.45
N LEU A 161 -8.42 3.45 3.72
CA LEU A 161 -7.55 4.54 4.21
C LEU A 161 -6.06 4.18 4.04
N ARG A 162 -5.68 2.97 4.44
CA ARG A 162 -4.31 2.47 4.32
C ARG A 162 -3.85 2.43 2.87
N PHE A 163 -4.71 2.05 1.92
CA PHE A 163 -4.39 2.12 0.49
C PHE A 163 -4.13 3.54 0.02
N LEU A 164 -5.02 4.48 0.32
CA LEU A 164 -4.85 5.88 -0.05
C LEU A 164 -3.56 6.46 0.54
N SER A 165 -3.30 6.24 1.83
CA SER A 165 -2.08 6.72 2.49
C SER A 165 -0.80 6.12 1.89
N ASN A 166 -0.79 4.81 1.61
CA ASN A 166 0.33 4.16 0.94
C ASN A 166 0.56 4.74 -0.46
N ARG A 167 -0.51 5.08 -1.20
CA ARG A 167 -0.35 5.66 -2.54
C ARG A 167 0.06 7.13 -2.51
N MET A 168 -0.44 7.92 -1.56
CA MET A 168 0.06 9.28 -1.33
C MET A 168 1.55 9.27 -0.96
N MET A 169 1.96 8.35 -0.08
CA MET A 169 3.39 8.14 0.23
C MET A 169 4.19 7.78 -1.02
N ASN A 170 3.70 6.84 -1.85
CA ASN A 170 4.37 6.46 -3.08
C ASN A 170 4.49 7.64 -4.08
N MET A 171 3.42 8.41 -4.29
CA MET A 171 3.45 9.60 -5.14
C MET A 171 4.50 10.61 -4.66
N PHE A 172 4.57 10.80 -3.36
CA PHE A 172 5.53 11.68 -2.71
C PHE A 172 6.96 11.15 -2.80
N LEU A 173 7.13 9.84 -2.64
CA LEU A 173 8.38 9.11 -2.78
C LEU A 173 9.00 9.32 -4.18
N SER A 174 8.22 9.14 -5.25
CA SER A 174 8.72 9.26 -6.63
C SER A 174 8.95 10.70 -7.12
N MET A 175 8.26 11.70 -6.55
CA MET A 175 8.36 13.09 -7.00
C MET A 175 9.48 13.85 -6.29
N LYS A 176 10.24 14.67 -7.02
CA LYS A 176 11.23 15.61 -6.48
C LYS A 176 10.92 17.02 -6.99
N GLU A 177 11.19 18.05 -6.18
CA GLU A 177 10.98 19.46 -6.57
C GLU A 177 11.67 19.80 -7.89
N GLU A 178 12.89 19.29 -8.08
CA GLU A 178 13.68 19.50 -9.29
C GLU A 178 12.99 18.98 -10.56
N TYR A 179 12.12 17.97 -10.47
CA TYR A 179 11.43 17.41 -11.63
C TYR A 179 10.36 18.34 -12.20
N LEU A 180 9.96 19.37 -11.46
CA LEU A 180 9.07 20.40 -11.98
C LEU A 180 9.80 21.31 -12.98
N LYS A 181 11.13 21.40 -12.90
CA LYS A 181 11.97 22.24 -13.78
C LYS A 181 12.84 21.42 -14.74
N LYS A 182 13.33 20.25 -14.31
CA LYS A 182 14.22 19.35 -15.05
C LYS A 182 13.50 18.05 -15.39
N LYS A 183 13.80 17.47 -16.55
CA LYS A 183 13.20 16.18 -16.92
C LYS A 183 13.89 15.02 -16.16
N PRO A 184 13.13 14.15 -15.47
CA PRO A 184 13.69 12.95 -14.85
C PRO A 184 14.25 11.98 -15.89
N SER A 185 15.01 10.98 -15.45
CA SER A 185 15.37 9.85 -16.31
C SER A 185 14.13 9.05 -16.77
N LYS A 186 14.31 8.14 -17.73
CA LYS A 186 13.21 7.29 -18.23
C LYS A 186 12.57 6.48 -17.10
N ASP A 187 13.39 5.91 -16.22
CA ASP A 187 12.91 5.06 -15.13
C ASP A 187 12.27 5.86 -14.00
N GLU A 188 12.83 7.02 -13.67
CA GLU A 188 12.20 7.97 -12.74
C GLU A 188 10.85 8.47 -13.27
N THR A 189 10.74 8.76 -14.56
CA THR A 189 9.45 9.11 -15.20
C THR A 189 8.49 7.91 -15.14
N GLY A 190 8.98 6.70 -15.42
CA GLY A 190 8.19 5.47 -15.37
C GLY A 190 7.60 5.18 -13.99
N ILE A 191 8.39 5.34 -12.91
CA ILE A 191 7.90 5.11 -11.55
C ILE A 191 6.93 6.20 -11.09
N ILE A 192 7.11 7.46 -11.52
CA ILE A 192 6.13 8.54 -11.27
C ILE A 192 4.80 8.18 -11.92
N ASN A 193 4.79 7.87 -13.22
CA ASN A 193 3.57 7.49 -13.95
C ASN A 193 2.88 6.27 -13.34
N TYR A 194 3.67 5.29 -12.92
CA TYR A 194 3.18 4.09 -12.26
C TYR A 194 2.50 4.39 -10.91
N TYR A 195 3.07 5.30 -10.11
CA TYR A 195 2.47 5.70 -8.84
C TYR A 195 1.27 6.63 -8.99
N ILE A 196 1.22 7.47 -10.03
CA ILE A 196 0.01 8.19 -10.43
C ILE A 196 -1.12 7.21 -10.75
N CYS A 197 -0.86 6.21 -11.59
CA CYS A 197 -1.86 5.18 -11.92
C CYS A 197 -2.32 4.41 -10.68
N LYS A 198 -1.39 4.05 -9.78
CA LYS A 198 -1.74 3.40 -8.50
C LYS A 198 -2.61 4.30 -7.62
N ALA A 199 -2.42 5.62 -7.65
CA ALA A 199 -3.24 6.55 -6.89
C ALA A 199 -4.70 6.54 -7.38
N TYR A 200 -4.93 6.65 -8.70
CA TYR A 200 -6.28 6.53 -9.26
C TYR A 200 -6.93 5.18 -8.92
N ILE A 201 -6.19 4.06 -9.06
CA ILE A 201 -6.69 2.74 -8.66
C ILE A 201 -7.05 2.71 -7.17
N ALA A 202 -6.25 3.31 -6.29
CA ALA A 202 -6.55 3.36 -4.86
C ALA A 202 -7.78 4.21 -4.53
N CYS A 203 -8.08 5.27 -5.30
CA CYS A 203 -9.34 5.99 -5.19
C CYS A 203 -10.54 5.07 -5.44
N CYS A 204 -10.50 4.31 -6.55
CA CYS A 204 -11.50 3.30 -6.87
C CYS A 204 -11.61 2.24 -5.76
N ASP A 205 -10.48 1.66 -5.34
CA ASP A 205 -10.42 0.63 -4.29
C ASP A 205 -11.09 1.11 -2.99
N ALA A 206 -10.71 2.30 -2.52
CA ALA A 206 -11.20 2.85 -1.26
C ALA A 206 -12.70 3.21 -1.32
N LEU A 207 -13.17 3.75 -2.45
CA LEU A 207 -14.59 4.04 -2.65
C LEU A 207 -15.41 2.75 -2.68
N LEU A 208 -15.00 1.73 -3.46
CA LEU A 208 -15.68 0.44 -3.50
C LEU A 208 -15.69 -0.29 -2.15
N LEU A 209 -14.58 -0.24 -1.40
CA LEU A 209 -14.52 -0.77 -0.04
C LEU A 209 -15.51 -0.06 0.89
N SER A 210 -15.67 1.26 0.75
CA SER A 210 -16.58 2.05 1.59
C SER A 210 -18.06 1.69 1.45
N ILE A 211 -18.44 0.97 0.39
CA ILE A 211 -19.82 0.54 0.11
C ILE A 211 -19.96 -0.98 -0.01
N GLY A 212 -18.92 -1.77 0.29
CA GLY A 212 -18.97 -3.24 0.18
C GLY A 212 -19.16 -3.72 -1.27
N LYS A 213 -18.50 -3.09 -2.25
CA LYS A 213 -18.56 -3.49 -3.67
C LYS A 213 -17.17 -3.78 -4.26
N PHE A 214 -16.20 -4.06 -3.39
CA PHE A 214 -14.82 -4.36 -3.80
C PHE A 214 -14.74 -5.72 -4.50
N ALA A 215 -13.98 -5.82 -5.60
CA ALA A 215 -13.77 -7.06 -6.33
C ALA A 215 -12.30 -7.53 -6.30
N PRO A 216 -12.01 -8.84 -6.41
CA PRO A 216 -10.63 -9.35 -6.31
C PRO A 216 -9.68 -8.83 -7.41
N THR A 217 -10.17 -8.65 -8.63
CA THR A 217 -9.35 -8.26 -9.80
C THR A 217 -9.39 -6.75 -10.01
N TYR A 218 -8.34 -6.17 -10.57
CA TYR A 218 -8.33 -4.74 -10.88
C TYR A 218 -9.39 -4.39 -11.91
N ARG A 219 -9.53 -5.20 -12.97
CA ARG A 219 -10.55 -4.98 -14.00
C ARG A 219 -11.97 -5.11 -13.48
N GLY A 220 -12.22 -6.09 -12.61
CA GLY A 220 -13.52 -6.24 -11.96
C GLY A 220 -13.90 -4.99 -11.18
N ARG A 221 -12.94 -4.42 -10.45
CA ARG A 221 -13.12 -3.14 -9.73
C ARG A 221 -13.38 -1.98 -10.68
N ALA A 222 -12.58 -1.82 -11.74
CA ALA A 222 -12.78 -0.77 -12.74
C ALA A 222 -14.19 -0.79 -13.34
N LYS A 223 -14.64 -1.99 -13.71
CA LYS A 223 -15.95 -2.20 -14.31
C LYS A 223 -17.06 -1.80 -13.34
N ILE A 224 -17.06 -2.38 -12.13
CA ILE A 224 -18.06 -2.06 -11.10
C ILE A 224 -18.05 -0.57 -10.81
N PHE A 225 -16.88 0.05 -10.65
CA PHE A 225 -16.77 1.47 -10.36
C PHE A 225 -17.31 2.32 -11.50
N SER A 226 -16.99 2.02 -12.75
CA SER A 226 -17.52 2.74 -13.92
C SER A 226 -19.04 2.69 -13.98
N ASP A 227 -19.61 1.52 -13.68
CA ASP A 227 -21.06 1.29 -13.73
C ASP A 227 -21.80 2.07 -12.61
N ILE A 228 -21.20 2.24 -11.42
CA ILE A 228 -21.90 2.79 -10.24
C ILE A 228 -21.42 4.16 -9.77
N TYR A 229 -20.32 4.71 -10.29
CA TYR A 229 -19.64 5.87 -9.70
C TYR A 229 -20.56 7.09 -9.51
N LYS A 230 -21.32 7.44 -10.56
CA LYS A 230 -22.24 8.58 -10.56
C LYS A 230 -23.34 8.45 -9.51
N GLU A 231 -23.90 7.26 -9.37
CA GLU A 231 -25.06 6.99 -8.50
C GLU A 231 -24.63 6.75 -7.05
N ALA A 232 -23.56 5.99 -6.83
CA ALA A 232 -23.08 5.64 -5.48
C ALA A 232 -22.28 6.78 -4.81
N PHE A 233 -21.69 7.68 -5.60
CA PHE A 233 -20.84 8.77 -5.12
C PHE A 233 -21.13 10.11 -5.81
N PRO A 234 -22.37 10.63 -5.74
CA PRO A 234 -22.78 11.82 -6.50
C PRO A 234 -21.93 13.06 -6.20
N ASP A 235 -21.53 13.27 -4.94
CA ASP A 235 -20.68 14.41 -4.55
C ASP A 235 -19.27 14.30 -5.13
N MET A 236 -18.71 13.09 -5.20
CA MET A 236 -17.40 12.87 -5.81
C MET A 236 -17.48 12.98 -7.31
N HIS A 237 -18.49 12.40 -7.94
CA HIS A 237 -18.71 12.54 -9.38
C HIS A 237 -18.95 13.99 -9.80
N LYS A 238 -19.67 14.79 -8.99
CA LYS A 238 -19.83 16.22 -9.25
C LYS A 238 -18.50 16.97 -9.26
N LYS A 239 -17.58 16.59 -8.37
CA LYS A 239 -16.26 17.23 -8.24
C LYS A 239 -15.24 16.72 -9.26
N PHE A 240 -15.27 15.42 -9.55
CA PHE A 240 -14.35 14.71 -10.43
C PHE A 240 -15.13 13.75 -11.34
N PRO A 241 -15.88 14.26 -12.33
CA PRO A 241 -16.65 13.41 -13.25
C PRO A 241 -15.76 12.40 -14.01
N GLU A 242 -14.52 12.76 -14.27
CA GLU A 242 -13.52 12.00 -15.01
C GLU A 242 -12.82 10.89 -14.21
N LEU A 243 -13.07 10.77 -12.89
CA LEU A 243 -12.34 9.82 -12.04
C LEU A 243 -12.49 8.37 -12.53
N ALA A 244 -13.68 7.97 -12.97
CA ALA A 244 -13.90 6.62 -13.52
C ALA A 244 -13.10 6.37 -14.81
N GLU A 245 -13.02 7.37 -15.69
CA GLU A 245 -12.21 7.30 -16.91
C GLU A 245 -10.72 7.17 -16.56
N LYS A 246 -10.22 7.99 -15.62
CA LYS A 246 -8.82 7.91 -15.16
C LYS A 246 -8.48 6.59 -14.50
N VAL A 247 -9.43 5.97 -13.78
CA VAL A 247 -9.27 4.61 -13.23
C VAL A 247 -9.13 3.58 -14.35
N ASN A 248 -9.98 3.65 -15.38
CA ASN A 248 -9.89 2.75 -16.53
C ASN A 248 -8.57 2.94 -17.29
N TYR A 249 -8.17 4.18 -17.52
CA TYR A 249 -6.86 4.50 -18.10
C TYR A 249 -5.72 3.92 -17.26
N ALA A 250 -5.74 4.11 -15.94
CA ALA A 250 -4.70 3.62 -15.04
C ALA A 250 -4.59 2.09 -15.03
N ILE A 251 -5.72 1.38 -15.15
CA ILE A 251 -5.74 -0.09 -15.25
C ILE A 251 -5.21 -0.54 -16.59
N ASN A 252 -5.61 0.11 -17.69
CA ASN A 252 -5.06 -0.18 -19.00
C ASN A 252 -3.55 0.07 -19.06
N TYR A 253 -3.08 1.19 -18.50
CA TYR A 253 -1.65 1.48 -18.36
C TYR A 253 -0.95 0.41 -17.52
N LYS A 254 -1.55 -0.05 -16.43
CA LYS A 254 -0.94 -1.10 -15.61
C LYS A 254 -0.83 -2.43 -16.36
N LEU A 255 -1.80 -2.78 -17.20
CA LEU A 255 -1.79 -4.02 -17.99
C LEU A 255 -0.87 -3.92 -19.21
N ASN A 256 -0.77 -2.73 -19.80
CA ASN A 256 0.05 -2.43 -20.97
C ASN A 256 0.74 -1.06 -20.82
N PRO A 257 1.86 -1.00 -20.09
CA PRO A 257 2.49 0.28 -19.75
C PRO A 257 3.12 0.95 -20.98
N ASP A 258 2.68 2.17 -21.27
CA ASP A 258 3.28 3.07 -22.26
C ASP A 258 3.69 4.38 -21.61
N ILE A 259 4.95 4.43 -21.15
CA ILE A 259 5.52 5.54 -20.37
C ILE A 259 5.45 6.88 -21.13
N LYS A 260 5.36 6.87 -22.47
CA LYS A 260 5.46 8.09 -23.29
C LYS A 260 4.18 8.91 -23.37
N LYS A 261 3.03 8.37 -22.97
CA LYS A 261 1.72 9.00 -23.20
C LYS A 261 1.23 9.92 -22.07
N MET A 262 1.93 9.95 -20.94
CA MET A 262 1.47 10.69 -19.76
C MET A 262 2.29 11.97 -19.54
N ASP A 263 1.62 13.12 -19.47
CA ASP A 263 2.21 14.32 -18.85
C ASP A 263 2.22 14.14 -17.34
N TYR A 264 3.32 13.58 -16.85
CA TYR A 264 3.46 13.25 -15.43
C TYR A 264 3.32 14.46 -14.51
N LYS A 265 3.64 15.68 -14.96
CA LYS A 265 3.53 16.86 -14.08
C LYS A 265 2.07 17.18 -13.85
N LYS A 266 1.30 17.35 -14.92
CA LYS A 266 -0.14 17.60 -14.86
C LYS A 266 -0.85 16.49 -14.09
N GLU A 267 -0.63 15.25 -14.49
CA GLU A 267 -1.31 14.09 -13.90
C GLU A 267 -0.93 13.84 -12.45
N TRP A 268 0.28 14.18 -12.01
CA TRP A 268 0.65 14.06 -10.60
C TRP A 268 -0.16 15.02 -9.72
N PHE A 269 -0.39 16.25 -10.18
CA PHE A 269 -1.19 17.23 -9.44
C PHE A 269 -2.68 16.87 -9.46
N GLU A 270 -3.22 16.37 -10.58
CA GLU A 270 -4.59 15.87 -10.67
C GLU A 270 -4.80 14.65 -9.74
N ALA A 271 -3.92 13.66 -9.81
CA ALA A 271 -3.97 12.49 -8.93
C ALA A 271 -3.85 12.87 -7.45
N ARG A 272 -3.01 13.86 -7.11
CA ARG A 272 -2.89 14.38 -5.74
C ARG A 272 -4.22 14.97 -5.26
N GLU A 273 -4.85 15.81 -6.07
CA GLU A 273 -6.12 16.44 -5.71
C GLU A 273 -7.19 15.36 -5.52
N MET A 274 -7.36 14.44 -6.47
CA MET A 274 -8.33 13.36 -6.35
C MET A 274 -8.08 12.45 -5.13
N ILE A 275 -6.85 11.99 -4.90
CA ILE A 275 -6.56 11.04 -3.83
C ILE A 275 -6.74 11.65 -2.43
N THR A 276 -6.33 12.91 -2.26
CA THR A 276 -6.50 13.61 -0.98
C THR A 276 -7.98 13.90 -0.72
N GLU A 277 -8.74 14.21 -1.77
CA GLU A 277 -10.19 14.42 -1.69
C GLU A 277 -10.98 13.16 -1.41
N VAL A 278 -10.63 12.03 -2.04
CA VAL A 278 -11.23 10.74 -1.72
C VAL A 278 -10.91 10.35 -0.28
N PHE A 279 -9.67 10.54 0.18
CA PHE A 279 -9.26 10.31 1.56
C PHE A 279 -10.11 11.12 2.55
N ARG A 280 -10.30 12.42 2.27
CA ARG A 280 -11.19 13.27 3.03
C ARG A 280 -12.63 12.76 2.99
N TYR A 281 -13.19 12.52 1.81
CA TYR A 281 -14.57 12.09 1.62
C TYR A 281 -14.90 10.85 2.43
N ILE A 282 -14.05 9.82 2.40
CA ILE A 282 -14.34 8.57 3.11
C ILE A 282 -14.30 8.74 4.63
N ILE A 283 -13.40 9.57 5.17
CA ILE A 283 -13.36 9.87 6.62
C ILE A 283 -14.64 10.60 7.03
N MET A 284 -15.01 11.64 6.26
CA MET A 284 -16.18 12.46 6.55
C MET A 284 -17.47 11.64 6.47
N LYS A 285 -17.60 10.79 5.46
CA LYS A 285 -18.71 9.84 5.32
C LYS A 285 -18.77 8.86 6.50
N LYS A 286 -17.63 8.28 6.90
CA LYS A 286 -17.55 7.35 8.04
C LYS A 286 -17.96 8.00 9.37
N LEU A 287 -17.60 9.27 9.56
CA LEU A 287 -17.91 10.05 10.76
C LEU A 287 -19.27 10.76 10.71
N ASN A 288 -20.02 10.63 9.61
CA ASN A 288 -21.26 11.36 9.35
C ASN A 288 -21.12 12.88 9.57
N LYS A 289 -20.01 13.46 9.10
CA LYS A 289 -19.74 14.90 9.15
C LYS A 289 -19.74 15.48 7.74
N LYS A 290 -20.14 16.76 7.62
CA LYS A 290 -20.04 17.51 6.36
C LYS A 290 -18.66 18.18 6.25
N ASN A 291 -18.23 18.39 5.00
CA ASN A 291 -17.01 19.08 4.55
C ASN A 291 -16.16 19.74 5.66
N SER A 292 -14.96 19.22 5.88
CA SER A 292 -14.02 19.72 6.89
C SER A 292 -12.74 20.25 6.26
N SER A 293 -12.12 21.21 6.96
CA SER A 293 -10.76 21.64 6.65
C SER A 293 -9.76 20.53 6.94
N TRP A 294 -8.59 20.60 6.31
CA TRP A 294 -7.50 19.67 6.57
C TRP A 294 -7.01 19.70 8.03
N HIS A 295 -7.12 20.85 8.70
CA HIS A 295 -6.82 20.97 10.12
C HIS A 295 -7.82 20.20 11.01
N GLU A 296 -9.12 20.27 10.70
CA GLU A 296 -10.13 19.50 11.43
C GLU A 296 -9.95 18.00 11.19
N ILE A 297 -9.69 17.58 9.94
CA ILE A 297 -9.45 16.16 9.59
C ILE A 297 -8.23 15.62 10.35
N ASN A 298 -7.14 16.38 10.39
CA ASN A 298 -5.95 16.02 11.15
C ASN A 298 -6.29 15.82 12.64
N THR A 299 -7.01 16.78 13.23
CA THR A 299 -7.44 16.72 14.64
C THR A 299 -8.32 15.50 14.92
N LEU A 300 -9.25 15.18 14.01
CA LEU A 300 -10.13 14.01 14.13
C LEU A 300 -9.34 12.70 14.13
N LEU A 301 -8.41 12.56 13.17
CA LEU A 301 -7.55 11.38 13.03
C LEU A 301 -6.69 11.15 14.27
N VAL A 302 -6.04 12.20 14.78
CA VAL A 302 -5.11 12.10 15.91
C VAL A 302 -5.82 11.85 17.24
N ARG A 303 -6.97 12.50 17.49
CA ARG A 303 -7.60 12.45 18.81
C ARG A 303 -8.46 11.22 19.03
N ASN A 304 -9.32 10.87 18.07
CA ASN A 304 -10.47 10.00 18.35
C ASN A 304 -10.72 8.91 17.31
N PHE A 305 -9.86 8.76 16.31
CA PHE A 305 -10.14 7.87 15.19
C PHE A 305 -9.73 6.41 15.42
N ASP A 306 -8.89 6.10 16.41
CA ASP A 306 -8.45 4.72 16.69
C ASP A 306 -9.63 3.75 16.83
N LYS A 307 -10.69 4.18 17.52
CA LYS A 307 -11.88 3.36 17.76
C LYS A 307 -12.66 3.02 16.48
N GLU A 308 -12.61 3.89 15.48
CA GLU A 308 -13.26 3.66 14.19
C GLU A 308 -12.32 2.90 13.24
N TYR A 309 -11.03 3.19 13.31
CA TYR A 309 -10.00 2.52 12.51
C TYR A 309 -9.84 1.03 12.88
N PHE A 310 -9.78 0.71 14.18
CA PHE A 310 -9.60 -0.66 14.65
C PHE A 310 -10.92 -1.39 14.95
N LYS A 311 -12.08 -0.78 14.69
CA LYS A 311 -13.40 -1.32 15.02
C LYS A 311 -13.63 -2.70 14.40
N ASP A 312 -13.37 -2.83 13.11
CA ASP A 312 -13.70 -4.03 12.33
C ASP A 312 -12.73 -5.17 12.68
N TYR A 313 -11.45 -4.85 12.91
CA TYR A 313 -10.46 -5.78 13.47
C TYR A 313 -10.85 -6.28 14.86
N SER A 314 -11.27 -5.36 15.75
CA SER A 314 -11.74 -5.71 17.09
C SER A 314 -12.97 -6.61 17.03
N SER A 315 -13.89 -6.32 16.09
CA SER A 315 -15.08 -7.15 15.89
C SER A 315 -14.70 -8.56 15.43
N PHE A 316 -13.76 -8.68 14.49
CA PHE A 316 -13.26 -9.97 14.02
C PHE A 316 -12.67 -10.82 15.17
N LEU A 317 -11.89 -10.22 16.06
CA LEU A 317 -11.28 -10.92 17.20
C LEU A 317 -12.30 -11.30 18.29
N LEU A 318 -13.32 -10.48 18.53
CA LEU A 318 -14.30 -10.68 19.60
C LEU A 318 -15.48 -11.58 19.20
N LYS A 319 -15.82 -11.66 17.91
CA LYS A 319 -16.94 -12.48 17.39
C LYS A 319 -16.83 -13.96 17.82
N PRO A 320 -15.69 -14.65 17.65
CA PRO A 320 -15.55 -16.05 18.08
C PRO A 320 -15.68 -16.26 19.59
N LEU A 321 -15.50 -15.21 20.39
CA LEU A 321 -15.59 -15.24 21.85
C LEU A 321 -16.99 -14.85 22.38
N TYR A 322 -17.96 -14.56 21.49
CA TYR A 322 -19.28 -14.04 21.85
C TYR A 322 -19.25 -12.69 22.62
N LEU A 323 -18.16 -11.92 22.52
CA LEU A 323 -17.95 -10.64 23.23
C LEU A 323 -18.05 -9.41 22.30
N ASN A 324 -18.79 -9.48 21.19
CA ASN A 324 -18.81 -8.43 20.15
C ASN A 324 -19.69 -7.19 20.49
N LEU A 325 -19.80 -6.83 21.77
CA LEU A 325 -20.52 -5.61 22.19
C LEU A 325 -19.71 -4.34 21.88
N LYS A 326 -20.39 -3.19 21.81
CA LYS A 326 -19.77 -1.90 21.47
C LYS A 326 -18.64 -1.53 22.45
N ILE A 327 -18.85 -1.75 23.74
CA ILE A 327 -17.87 -1.40 24.78
C ILE A 327 -16.58 -2.21 24.66
N PHE A 328 -16.68 -3.53 24.46
CA PHE A 328 -15.52 -4.41 24.26
C PHE A 328 -14.76 -4.08 22.99
N ARG A 329 -15.47 -3.74 21.89
CA ARG A 329 -14.83 -3.28 20.66
C ARG A 329 -14.03 -2.00 20.86
N ILE A 330 -14.58 -1.01 21.57
CA ILE A 330 -13.88 0.25 21.86
C ILE A 330 -12.65 -0.01 22.74
N PHE A 331 -12.81 -0.83 23.79
CA PHE A 331 -11.71 -1.19 24.68
C PHE A 331 -10.58 -1.90 23.91
N LEU A 332 -10.91 -2.93 23.14
CA LEU A 332 -9.93 -3.67 22.35
C LEU A 332 -9.27 -2.79 21.27
N SER A 333 -10.02 -1.88 20.63
CA SER A 333 -9.44 -0.92 19.68
C SER A 333 -8.38 -0.02 20.31
N ARG A 334 -8.63 0.46 21.54
CA ARG A 334 -7.65 1.26 22.29
C ARG A 334 -6.46 0.43 22.74
N LEU A 335 -6.69 -0.81 23.15
CA LEU A 335 -5.61 -1.75 23.51
C LEU A 335 -4.71 -2.05 22.32
N ILE A 336 -5.29 -2.28 21.13
CA ILE A 336 -4.53 -2.46 19.88
C ILE A 336 -3.69 -1.22 19.58
N ALA A 337 -4.27 -0.02 19.64
CA ALA A 337 -3.55 1.23 19.41
C ALA A 337 -2.37 1.41 20.40
N PHE A 338 -2.58 1.10 21.68
CA PHE A 338 -1.54 1.15 22.70
C PHE A 338 -0.43 0.11 22.46
N ALA A 339 -0.80 -1.14 22.12
CA ALA A 339 0.16 -2.19 21.79
C ALA A 339 1.03 -1.80 20.57
N LEU A 340 0.41 -1.25 19.52
CA LEU A 340 1.13 -0.74 18.35
C LEU A 340 2.07 0.43 18.72
N SER A 341 1.66 1.32 19.62
CA SER A 341 2.56 2.38 20.11
C SER A 341 3.76 1.82 20.87
N GLY A 342 3.58 0.79 21.69
CA GLY A 342 4.67 0.13 22.41
C GLY A 342 5.66 -0.56 21.46
N LEU A 343 5.14 -1.33 20.50
CA LEU A 343 5.95 -2.00 19.48
C LEU A 343 6.72 -0.98 18.62
N TYR A 344 6.07 0.12 18.22
CA TYR A 344 6.72 1.21 17.50
C TYR A 344 7.80 1.89 18.33
N PHE A 345 7.56 2.14 19.61
CA PHE A 345 8.53 2.76 20.51
C PHE A 345 9.80 1.92 20.67
N LEU A 346 9.66 0.59 20.81
CA LEU A 346 10.81 -0.32 20.86
C LEU A 346 11.57 -0.35 19.52
N ARG A 347 10.87 -0.40 18.39
CA ARG A 347 11.49 -0.32 17.07
C ARG A 347 12.24 0.99 16.85
N LEU A 348 11.67 2.10 17.28
CA LEU A 348 12.31 3.42 17.15
C LEU A 348 13.60 3.47 17.97
N LYS A 349 13.62 2.84 19.17
CA LYS A 349 14.85 2.69 19.96
C LYS A 349 15.92 1.91 19.19
N GLU A 350 15.56 0.82 18.53
CA GLU A 350 16.50 0.01 17.73
C GLU A 350 17.08 0.83 16.57
N GLU A 351 16.27 1.62 15.87
CA GLU A 351 16.73 2.43 14.73
C GLU A 351 17.60 3.62 15.17
N VAL A 352 17.20 4.31 16.25
CA VAL A 352 17.83 5.57 16.68
C VAL A 352 18.96 5.33 17.69
N GLY A 353 19.04 4.14 18.28
CA GLY A 353 20.01 3.78 19.32
C GLY A 353 19.68 4.30 20.72
N LYS A 354 18.57 5.04 20.90
CA LYS A 354 18.12 5.57 22.20
C LYS A 354 16.60 5.67 22.28
N PHE A 355 16.08 5.69 23.51
CA PHE A 355 14.66 5.89 23.73
C PHE A 355 14.22 7.30 23.35
N TYR A 356 13.15 7.39 22.55
CA TYR A 356 12.52 8.65 22.15
C TYR A 356 11.12 8.75 22.73
N PHE A 357 11.02 9.17 23.99
CA PHE A 357 9.78 9.10 24.78
C PHE A 357 8.60 9.90 24.19
N LYS A 358 8.87 10.93 23.37
CA LYS A 358 7.81 11.65 22.64
C LYS A 358 6.97 10.75 21.73
N ALA A 359 7.55 9.66 21.21
CA ALA A 359 6.85 8.70 20.36
C ALA A 359 6.00 7.66 21.13
N PHE A 360 6.14 7.58 22.45
CA PHE A 360 5.32 6.69 23.25
C PHE A 360 4.02 7.37 23.65
N SER A 361 2.86 6.81 23.25
CA SER A 361 1.56 7.39 23.59
C SER A 361 0.46 6.32 23.68
N PHE A 362 -0.69 6.67 24.23
CA PHE A 362 -1.90 5.82 24.20
C PHE A 362 -2.58 5.78 22.83
N LYS A 363 -1.96 6.38 21.82
CA LYS A 363 -2.48 6.53 20.46
C LYS A 363 -1.56 5.83 19.50
N ASP A 364 -2.14 5.34 18.42
CA ASP A 364 -1.37 4.69 17.38
C ASP A 364 -0.50 5.72 16.62
N PRO A 365 0.85 5.59 16.64
CA PRO A 365 1.73 6.45 15.85
C PRO A 365 1.43 6.37 14.35
N GLY A 366 0.90 5.24 13.87
CA GLY A 366 0.46 5.05 12.49
C GLY A 366 -0.60 6.07 12.09
N LEU A 367 -1.62 6.28 12.93
CA LEU A 367 -2.68 7.25 12.67
C LEU A 367 -2.18 8.70 12.70
N LYS A 368 -1.19 9.00 13.55
CA LYS A 368 -0.50 10.30 13.52
C LYS A 368 0.23 10.52 12.19
N ILE A 369 1.04 9.56 11.76
CA ILE A 369 1.73 9.61 10.45
C ILE A 369 0.73 9.75 9.30
N MET A 370 -0.35 8.96 9.33
CA MET A 370 -1.43 8.99 8.34
C MET A 370 -2.11 10.36 8.27
N SER A 371 -2.30 11.02 9.42
CA SER A 371 -2.97 12.32 9.52
C SER A 371 -2.23 13.47 8.84
N ILE A 372 -0.91 13.33 8.62
CA ILE A 372 -0.09 14.33 7.93
C ILE A 372 0.27 13.93 6.50
N THR A 373 0.00 12.69 6.09
CA THR A 373 0.25 12.22 4.71
C THR A 373 -0.36 13.12 3.63
N PRO A 374 -1.65 13.54 3.73
CA PRO A 374 -2.23 14.46 2.73
C PRO A 374 -1.56 15.84 2.76
N LEU A 375 -1.25 16.35 3.96
CA LEU A 375 -0.69 17.69 4.14
C LEU A 375 0.70 17.82 3.50
N ILE A 376 1.50 16.77 3.62
CA ILE A 376 2.83 16.67 3.03
C ILE A 376 2.75 16.65 1.50
N LEU A 377 1.75 15.98 0.93
CA LEU A 377 1.55 15.95 -0.51
C LEU A 377 1.05 17.31 -1.04
N LEU A 378 0.19 17.98 -0.27
CA LEU A 378 -0.35 19.30 -0.57
C LEU A 378 0.66 20.43 -0.39
N SER A 379 1.74 20.22 0.37
CA SER A 379 2.74 21.26 0.63
C SER A 379 3.67 21.54 -0.56
N LEU A 380 3.66 20.71 -1.61
CA LEU A 380 4.38 21.00 -2.86
C LEU A 380 3.49 21.83 -3.81
N GLY A 381 3.83 23.06 -4.10
CA GLY A 381 3.10 23.87 -5.08
C GLY A 381 3.36 23.45 -6.52
N LYS A 382 2.48 23.90 -7.44
CA LYS A 382 2.60 23.61 -8.88
C LYS A 382 3.91 24.13 -9.50
N ASN A 383 4.42 25.22 -8.94
CA ASN A 383 5.68 25.85 -9.37
C ASN A 383 6.91 25.32 -8.61
N GLY A 384 6.73 24.31 -7.75
CA GLY A 384 7.77 23.78 -6.86
C GLY A 384 7.98 24.58 -5.59
N GLU A 385 7.07 25.51 -5.27
CA GLU A 385 7.12 26.23 -4.00
C GLU A 385 6.82 25.30 -2.82
N PHE A 386 7.45 25.54 -1.67
CA PHE A 386 7.13 24.85 -0.43
C PHE A 386 6.09 25.65 0.36
N ARG A 387 4.83 25.18 0.32
CA ARG A 387 3.71 25.84 1.02
C ARG A 387 3.86 25.68 2.53
N GLN A 388 4.03 26.81 3.21
CA GLN A 388 4.28 26.86 4.65
C GLN A 388 3.01 26.65 5.50
N GLU A 389 1.82 26.76 4.90
CA GLU A 389 0.53 26.69 5.61
C GLU A 389 0.35 25.42 6.46
N TYR A 390 0.87 24.27 5.99
CA TYR A 390 0.76 23.00 6.70
C TYR A 390 1.94 22.69 7.62
N LEU A 391 3.03 23.46 7.51
CA LEU A 391 4.29 23.15 8.17
C LEU A 391 4.19 23.07 9.70
N PRO A 392 3.44 23.95 10.41
CA PRO A 392 3.31 23.85 11.86
C PRO A 392 2.71 22.52 12.31
N ILE A 393 1.67 22.03 11.61
CA ILE A 393 1.00 20.76 11.93
C ILE A 393 1.92 19.59 11.61
N ILE A 394 2.57 19.61 10.44
CA ILE A 394 3.50 18.57 10.02
C ILE A 394 4.67 18.44 11.00
N LYS A 395 5.31 19.56 11.37
CA LYS A 395 6.42 19.58 12.35
C LYS A 395 6.01 18.99 13.69
N LYS A 396 4.89 19.48 14.24
CA LYS A 396 4.38 18.99 15.53
C LYS A 396 4.18 17.48 15.52
N ILE A 397 3.49 16.94 14.52
CA ILE A 397 3.20 15.51 14.46
C ILE A 397 4.47 14.69 14.19
N LEU A 398 5.38 15.16 13.33
CA LEU A 398 6.64 14.46 13.07
C LEU A 398 7.50 14.37 14.34
N GLU A 399 7.62 15.44 15.13
CA GLU A 399 8.32 15.43 16.42
C GLU A 399 7.65 14.53 17.47
N GLU A 400 6.36 14.23 17.31
CA GLU A 400 5.64 13.28 18.17
C GLU A 400 5.84 11.82 17.76
N VAL A 401 6.40 11.52 16.59
CA VAL A 401 6.57 10.12 16.12
C VAL A 401 8.00 9.77 15.76
N TYR A 402 8.84 10.74 15.44
CA TYR A 402 10.20 10.51 14.96
C TYR A 402 11.12 11.64 15.44
N PRO A 403 12.40 11.37 15.75
CA PRO A 403 13.39 12.41 16.05
C PRO A 403 13.74 13.21 14.78
N ALA A 404 12.80 14.05 14.35
CA ALA A 404 12.91 14.79 13.12
C ALA A 404 14.09 15.77 13.15
N ARG A 405 14.83 15.83 12.05
CA ARG A 405 15.83 16.86 11.79
C ARG A 405 15.14 18.20 11.54
N LYS A 406 15.91 19.29 11.56
CA LYS A 406 15.42 20.62 11.18
C LYS A 406 14.74 20.54 9.80
N ILE A 407 13.53 21.07 9.71
CA ILE A 407 12.77 21.17 8.46
C ILE A 407 12.79 22.64 8.01
N SER A 408 13.67 22.91 7.05
CA SER A 408 13.87 24.19 6.35
C SER A 408 13.52 24.12 4.86
N SER A 409 13.49 22.93 4.28
CA SER A 409 13.09 22.69 2.88
C SER A 409 12.05 21.57 2.76
N TRP A 410 11.39 21.51 1.61
CA TRP A 410 10.43 20.43 1.31
C TRP A 410 11.15 19.08 1.20
N ARG A 411 12.37 19.04 0.67
CA ARG A 411 13.25 17.85 0.72
C ARG A 411 13.50 17.35 2.14
N GLU A 412 13.84 18.21 3.10
CA GLU A 412 14.07 17.78 4.48
C GLU A 412 12.79 17.27 5.14
N MET A 413 11.66 17.95 4.90
CA MET A 413 10.34 17.46 5.33
C MET A 413 10.07 16.07 4.76
N LYS A 414 10.38 15.87 3.47
CA LYS A 414 10.22 14.61 2.77
C LYS A 414 11.00 13.48 3.42
N GLU A 415 12.28 13.71 3.70
CA GLU A 415 13.14 12.70 4.29
C GLU A 415 12.66 12.28 5.69
N ASN A 416 12.35 13.24 6.56
CA ASN A 416 11.84 12.96 7.90
C ASN A 416 10.52 12.16 7.87
N TYR A 417 9.60 12.52 6.98
CA TYR A 417 8.35 11.80 6.83
C TYR A 417 8.55 10.39 6.30
N LEU A 418 9.36 10.19 5.25
CA LEU A 418 9.60 8.87 4.68
C LEU A 418 10.29 7.94 5.67
N ASP A 419 11.25 8.44 6.47
CA ASP A 419 11.88 7.65 7.52
C ASP A 419 10.86 7.24 8.60
N ALA A 420 10.00 8.17 9.06
CA ALA A 420 8.93 7.85 10.01
C ALA A 420 7.91 6.84 9.44
N TYR A 421 7.50 7.03 8.18
CA TYR A 421 6.54 6.16 7.49
C TYR A 421 7.10 4.76 7.29
N LYS A 422 8.38 4.65 6.88
CA LYS A 422 9.09 3.38 6.69
C LYS A 422 9.09 2.58 7.98
N LEU A 423 9.45 3.22 9.10
CA LEU A 423 9.53 2.56 10.39
C LEU A 423 8.19 2.02 10.86
N TYR A 424 7.07 2.68 10.57
CA TYR A 424 5.77 2.21 11.01
C TYR A 424 5.11 1.23 10.02
N TYR A 425 4.98 1.63 8.75
CA TYR A 425 4.12 0.94 7.78
C TYR A 425 4.82 -0.10 6.91
N LEU A 426 6.13 0.01 6.70
CA LEU A 426 6.85 -0.86 5.76
C LEU A 426 7.50 -2.05 6.47
N ARG A 427 7.94 -1.87 7.72
CA ARG A 427 8.51 -2.95 8.53
C ARG A 427 7.42 -3.69 9.31
N ARG A 428 7.48 -5.03 9.30
CA ARG A 428 6.53 -5.89 10.03
C ARG A 428 6.77 -5.77 11.53
N PHE A 429 5.70 -5.54 12.30
CA PHE A 429 5.73 -5.76 13.76
C PHE A 429 5.81 -7.27 13.98
N VAL A 430 6.97 -7.73 14.45
CA VAL A 430 7.29 -9.14 14.72
C VAL A 430 6.87 -9.49 16.14
#